data_AF-A0AA35PXW3-F1
#
_entry.id   AF-A0AA35PXW3-F1
#
_cell.length_a   1.000
_cell.length_b   1.000
_cell.length_c   1.000
_cell.angle_alpha   90.00
_cell.angle_beta   90.00
_cell.angle_gamma   90.00
#
_symmetry.space_group_name_H-M   'P 1'
#
loop_
_entity.id
_entity.type
_entity.pdbx_description
1 polymer ?
#
loop_
_entity_poly.entity_id
_entity_poly.type
_entity_poly.pdbx_seq_one_letter_code
_entity_poly.pdbx_strand_id
1 'polypeptide(L)'
;MTAANSLPDPPSQDKVNLAIAELVLYAVLFIPVIWITWKHGKAGMTCWPIFVSYFPLKFVSDAYQIAKRNEPEIPNVVIIMTSAGSIACLSLTIIGMIYEVNMILPLPPKRWVEKIILGVTHLAVTAGITLSTYGGAPKAGAPGGVLSQTLNQVGTCLILFVMLFGVGWWLWSTGRRVMGMKTHPNFQVASNLHLAACAAFPFQLVRLGYALTYSFTPYSSLDPFSGTFATRLVLMFGMQMIVAIVVTVGGWFSIGAVPNSPPGDRSQEFSNLTESRL
;
A
#
# COMPACT_ATOMS: atom_id res chain seq x y z
N MET A 1 -23.05 9.21 50.61
CA MET A 1 -21.77 9.29 49.88
C MET A 1 -22.07 8.96 48.43
N THR A 2 -22.25 9.99 47.62
CA THR A 2 -22.59 9.92 46.19
C THR A 2 -21.36 9.46 45.42
N ALA A 3 -21.45 8.28 44.81
CA ALA A 3 -20.48 7.84 43.82
C ALA A 3 -20.51 8.82 42.65
N ALA A 4 -19.40 9.51 42.41
CA ALA A 4 -19.18 10.27 41.21
C ALA A 4 -19.14 9.28 40.03
N ASN A 5 -20.29 9.11 39.35
CA ASN A 5 -20.34 8.53 38.03
C ASN A 5 -19.67 9.52 37.07
N SER A 6 -18.35 9.45 36.96
CA SER A 6 -17.64 10.03 35.82
C SER A 6 -18.09 9.27 34.57
N LEU A 7 -18.98 9.89 33.80
CA LEU A 7 -19.35 9.43 32.46
C LEU A 7 -18.07 9.28 31.62
N PRO A 8 -17.95 8.25 30.77
CA PRO A 8 -16.85 8.17 29.82
C PRO A 8 -16.91 9.42 28.91
N ASP A 9 -15.79 10.11 28.72
CA ASP A 9 -15.69 11.19 27.73
C ASP A 9 -16.18 10.68 26.36
N PRO A 10 -16.95 11.49 25.61
CA PRO A 10 -17.67 11.00 24.44
C PRO A 10 -16.66 10.62 23.33
N PRO A 11 -16.69 9.37 22.84
CA PRO A 11 -15.77 8.86 21.83
C PRO A 11 -15.91 9.51 20.44
N SER A 12 -16.67 10.60 20.27
CA SER A 12 -16.91 11.28 18.99
C SER A 12 -15.88 12.37 18.68
N GLN A 13 -15.39 13.12 19.68
CA GLN A 13 -14.49 14.27 19.43
C GLN A 13 -13.06 13.82 19.10
N ASP A 14 -12.56 12.79 19.79
CA ASP A 14 -11.23 12.23 19.53
C ASP A 14 -11.11 11.59 18.15
N LYS A 15 -12.19 10.96 17.65
CA LYS A 15 -12.25 10.37 16.31
C LYS A 15 -12.14 11.47 15.22
N VAL A 16 -12.80 12.61 15.43
CA VAL A 16 -12.73 13.76 14.50
C VAL A 16 -11.36 14.42 14.57
N ASN A 17 -10.79 14.61 15.76
CA ASN A 17 -9.43 15.14 15.93
C ASN A 17 -8.39 14.23 15.26
N LEU A 18 -8.56 12.91 15.37
CA LEU A 18 -7.72 11.93 14.67
C LEU A 18 -7.82 12.14 13.15
N ALA A 19 -9.02 12.19 12.58
CA ALA A 19 -9.20 12.40 11.13
C ALA A 19 -8.56 13.71 10.64
N ILE A 20 -8.63 14.79 11.43
CA ILE A 20 -7.94 16.05 11.13
C ILE A 20 -6.42 15.84 11.14
N ALA A 21 -5.89 15.15 12.14
CA ALA A 21 -4.46 14.84 12.22
C ALA A 21 -4.00 13.95 11.05
N GLU A 22 -4.78 12.93 10.66
CA GLU A 22 -4.50 12.09 9.49
C GLU A 22 -4.38 12.95 8.23
N LEU A 23 -5.36 13.82 7.99
CA LEU A 23 -5.40 14.70 6.83
C LEU A 23 -4.16 15.60 6.75
N VAL A 24 -3.78 16.23 7.86
CA VAL A 24 -2.60 17.11 7.92
C VAL A 24 -1.31 16.32 7.67
N LEU A 25 -1.13 15.17 8.31
CA LEU A 25 0.08 14.37 8.18
C LEU A 25 0.24 13.80 6.77
N TYR A 26 -0.85 13.28 6.17
CA TYR A 26 -0.81 12.81 4.79
C TYR A 26 -0.62 13.96 3.80
N ALA A 27 -1.14 15.17 4.06
CA ALA A 27 -0.90 16.34 3.22
C ALA A 27 0.57 16.77 3.22
N VAL A 28 1.22 16.76 4.40
CA VAL A 28 2.66 17.03 4.52
C VAL A 28 3.46 15.95 3.79
N LEU A 29 3.09 14.68 3.93
CA LEU A 29 3.76 13.56 3.26
C LEU A 29 3.52 13.55 1.74
N PHE A 30 2.42 14.11 1.26
CA PHE A 30 2.11 14.15 -0.17
C PHE A 30 3.10 15.00 -0.98
N ILE A 31 3.63 16.07 -0.39
CA ILE A 31 4.61 16.97 -1.02
C ILE A 31 5.87 16.22 -1.49
N PRO A 32 6.62 15.52 -0.62
CA PRO A 32 7.78 14.76 -1.05
C PRO A 32 7.42 13.61 -1.99
N VAL A 33 6.23 13.01 -1.89
CA VAL A 33 5.79 11.91 -2.76
C VAL A 33 5.63 12.36 -4.21
N ILE A 34 5.03 13.53 -4.44
CA ILE A 34 4.94 14.11 -5.79
C ILE A 34 6.34 14.31 -6.37
N TRP A 35 7.26 14.85 -5.56
CA TRP A 35 8.62 15.09 -5.99
C TRP A 35 9.37 13.81 -6.34
N ILE A 36 9.27 12.76 -5.50
CA ILE A 36 9.85 11.43 -5.76
C ILE A 36 9.28 10.85 -7.06
N THR A 37 7.95 10.90 -7.22
CA THR A 37 7.26 10.40 -8.42
C THR A 37 7.78 11.07 -9.68
N TRP A 38 7.96 12.38 -9.64
CA TRP A 38 8.48 13.14 -10.77
C TRP A 38 9.96 12.81 -11.06
N LYS A 39 10.78 12.64 -10.02
CA LYS A 39 12.20 12.29 -10.16
C LYS A 39 12.46 10.87 -10.68
N HIS A 40 11.60 9.91 -10.38
CA HIS A 40 11.71 8.54 -10.89
C HIS A 40 11.34 8.40 -12.38
N GLY A 41 10.60 9.36 -12.93
CA GLY A 41 10.31 9.43 -14.37
C GLY A 41 9.70 8.15 -14.93
N LYS A 42 10.11 7.76 -16.15
CA LYS A 42 9.57 6.57 -16.85
C LYS A 42 9.93 5.24 -16.19
N ALA A 43 11.05 5.19 -15.45
CA ALA A 43 11.52 3.96 -14.83
C ALA A 43 10.62 3.53 -13.66
N GLY A 44 10.10 4.49 -12.89
CA GLY A 44 9.23 4.22 -11.74
C GLY A 44 7.72 4.33 -12.03
N MET A 45 7.31 4.45 -13.30
CA MET A 45 5.90 4.63 -13.70
C MET A 45 4.94 3.54 -13.20
N THR A 46 5.43 2.38 -12.76
CA THR A 46 4.57 1.30 -12.25
C THR A 46 4.21 1.47 -10.78
N CYS A 47 5.14 1.91 -9.93
CA CYS A 47 4.95 1.97 -8.47
C CYS A 47 4.38 3.32 -8.01
N TRP A 48 5.00 4.42 -8.46
CA TRP A 48 4.76 5.75 -7.89
C TRP A 48 3.37 6.32 -8.20
N PRO A 49 2.77 6.15 -9.40
CA PRO A 49 1.40 6.62 -9.62
C PRO A 49 0.37 5.92 -8.73
N ILE A 50 0.58 4.63 -8.43
CA ILE A 50 -0.26 3.88 -7.48
C ILE A 50 -0.10 4.49 -6.08
N PHE A 51 1.13 4.78 -5.67
CA PHE A 51 1.38 5.40 -4.38
C PHE A 51 0.82 6.83 -4.30
N VAL A 52 0.86 7.61 -5.38
CA VAL A 52 0.20 8.93 -5.44
C VAL A 52 -1.30 8.79 -5.30
N SER A 53 -1.93 7.78 -5.91
CA SER A 53 -3.39 7.56 -5.85
C SER A 53 -3.91 7.23 -4.44
N TYR A 54 -3.03 6.72 -3.55
CA TYR A 54 -3.34 6.50 -2.14
C TYR A 54 -3.80 7.78 -1.43
N PHE A 55 -3.12 8.92 -1.69
CA PHE A 55 -3.33 10.16 -0.95
C PHE A 55 -4.71 10.78 -1.20
N PRO A 56 -5.20 10.97 -2.44
CA PRO A 56 -6.56 11.44 -2.68
C PRO A 56 -7.63 10.54 -2.04
N LEU A 57 -7.46 9.22 -2.09
CA LEU A 57 -8.40 8.29 -1.44
C LEU A 57 -8.46 8.52 0.06
N LYS A 58 -7.31 8.75 0.69
CA LYS A 58 -7.24 9.13 2.11
C LYS A 58 -7.85 10.48 2.40
N PHE A 59 -7.51 11.50 1.62
CA PHE A 59 -8.10 12.83 1.79
C PHE A 59 -9.62 12.80 1.70
N VAL A 60 -10.20 12.06 0.75
CA VAL A 60 -11.66 11.92 0.65
C VAL A 60 -12.23 11.16 1.85
N SER A 61 -11.59 10.07 2.27
CA SER A 61 -12.00 9.31 3.47
C SER A 61 -12.04 10.18 4.72
N ASP A 62 -11.01 10.98 4.95
CA ASP A 62 -10.85 11.77 6.18
C ASP A 62 -11.68 13.05 6.13
N ALA A 63 -11.70 13.74 4.98
CA ALA A 63 -12.56 14.91 4.78
C ALA A 63 -14.04 14.57 4.93
N TYR A 64 -14.47 13.40 4.48
CA TYR A 64 -15.85 12.96 4.66
C TYR A 64 -16.19 12.75 6.14
N GLN A 65 -15.30 12.11 6.91
CA GLN A 65 -15.49 11.92 8.35
C GLN A 65 -15.56 13.24 9.10
N ILE A 66 -14.74 14.24 8.70
CA ILE A 66 -14.78 15.59 9.27
C ILE A 66 -16.08 16.32 8.88
N ALA A 67 -16.52 16.22 7.63
CA ALA A 67 -17.75 16.85 7.14
C ALA A 67 -19.00 16.29 7.82
N LYS A 68 -18.99 15.00 8.16
CA LYS A 68 -20.06 14.30 8.88
C LYS A 68 -19.79 14.16 10.38
N ARG A 69 -19.04 15.10 10.98
CA ARG A 69 -18.71 15.11 12.42
C ARG A 69 -19.89 14.95 13.39
N ASN A 70 -21.11 15.29 12.97
CA ASN A 70 -22.32 15.16 13.80
C ASN A 70 -22.91 13.73 13.78
N GLU A 71 -22.52 12.89 12.82
CA GLU A 71 -22.94 11.48 12.65
C GLU A 71 -21.75 10.62 12.15
N PRO A 72 -20.62 10.55 12.88
CA PRO A 72 -19.38 9.96 12.38
C PRO A 72 -19.43 8.43 12.25
N GLU A 73 -20.48 7.79 12.76
CA GLU A 73 -20.60 6.33 12.89
C GLU A 73 -21.47 5.69 11.81
N ILE A 74 -22.09 6.48 10.93
CA ILE A 74 -22.90 5.94 9.83
C ILE A 74 -21.97 5.56 8.68
N PRO A 75 -21.76 4.27 8.39
CA PRO A 75 -20.86 3.86 7.33
C PRO A 75 -21.47 4.25 5.98
N ASN A 76 -20.79 5.13 5.25
CA ASN A 76 -21.19 5.50 3.89
C ASN A 76 -20.36 4.73 2.87
N VAL A 77 -20.98 4.38 1.73
CA VAL A 77 -20.31 3.73 0.60
C VAL A 77 -19.03 4.47 0.19
N VAL A 78 -19.01 5.81 0.27
CA VAL A 78 -17.83 6.62 -0.07
C VAL A 78 -16.65 6.28 0.86
N ILE A 79 -16.84 6.31 2.18
CA ILE A 79 -15.75 6.04 3.14
C ILE A 79 -15.29 4.58 3.04
N ILE A 80 -16.24 3.65 2.87
CA ILE A 80 -15.94 2.23 2.71
C ILE A 80 -15.05 2.01 1.47
N MET A 81 -15.43 2.59 0.33
CA MET A 81 -14.69 2.45 -0.93
C MET A 81 -13.33 3.15 -0.90
N THR A 82 -13.24 4.37 -0.35
CA THR A 82 -11.98 5.11 -0.31
C THR A 82 -10.99 4.52 0.69
N SER A 83 -11.47 4.05 1.85
CA SER A 83 -10.64 3.32 2.83
C SER A 83 -10.11 2.02 2.23
N ALA A 84 -10.98 1.22 1.60
CA ALA A 84 -10.58 -0.02 0.93
C ALA A 84 -9.61 0.23 -0.23
N GLY A 85 -9.90 1.23 -1.06
CA GLY A 85 -9.02 1.66 -2.14
C GLY A 85 -7.64 2.08 -1.64
N SER A 86 -7.56 2.81 -0.51
CA SER A 86 -6.28 3.21 0.07
C SER A 86 -5.43 1.99 0.50
N ILE A 87 -6.06 0.95 1.06
CA ILE A 87 -5.38 -0.31 1.40
C ILE A 87 -4.89 -1.01 0.13
N ALA A 88 -5.69 -0.99 -0.93
CA ALA A 88 -5.31 -1.54 -2.23
C ALA A 88 -4.07 -0.84 -2.77
N CYS A 89 -4.08 0.49 -2.80
CA CYS A 89 -2.96 1.27 -3.28
C CYS A 89 -1.67 0.92 -2.51
N LEU A 90 -1.69 0.84 -1.18
CA LEU A 90 -0.49 0.47 -0.41
C LEU A 90 0.01 -0.94 -0.72
N SER A 91 -0.89 -1.93 -0.80
CA SER A 91 -0.51 -3.31 -1.16
C SER A 91 0.11 -3.37 -2.56
N LEU A 92 -0.51 -2.68 -3.52
CA LEU A 92 -0.06 -2.61 -4.90
C LEU A 92 1.24 -1.80 -5.04
N THR A 93 1.47 -0.79 -4.20
CA THR A 93 2.73 -0.06 -4.13
C THR A 93 3.88 -0.98 -3.70
N ILE A 94 3.69 -1.81 -2.67
CA ILE A 94 4.72 -2.78 -2.26
C ILE A 94 5.05 -3.75 -3.41
N ILE A 95 4.02 -4.26 -4.09
CA ILE A 95 4.16 -5.07 -5.31
C ILE A 95 4.94 -4.30 -6.40
N GLY A 96 4.58 -3.05 -6.64
CA GLY A 96 5.23 -2.17 -7.62
C GLY A 96 6.71 -1.93 -7.31
N MET A 97 7.08 -1.76 -6.04
CA MET A 97 8.48 -1.61 -5.62
C MET A 97 9.30 -2.85 -5.95
N ILE A 98 8.77 -4.05 -5.69
CA ILE A 98 9.45 -5.32 -5.99
C ILE A 98 9.65 -5.46 -7.51
N TYR A 99 8.62 -5.13 -8.28
CA TYR A 99 8.71 -5.13 -9.74
C TYR A 99 9.76 -4.13 -10.25
N GLU A 100 9.80 -2.92 -9.69
CA GLU A 100 10.78 -1.89 -10.05
C GLU A 100 12.22 -2.34 -9.74
N VAL A 101 12.45 -2.98 -8.59
CA VAL A 101 13.75 -3.62 -8.27
C VAL A 101 14.15 -4.63 -9.35
N ASN A 102 13.22 -5.49 -9.78
CA ASN A 102 13.47 -6.50 -10.81
C ASN A 102 13.67 -5.89 -12.22
N MET A 103 13.12 -4.70 -12.49
CA MET A 103 13.33 -3.98 -13.74
C MET A 103 14.67 -3.23 -13.76
N ILE A 104 15.07 -2.65 -12.63
CA ILE A 104 16.36 -1.96 -12.45
C ILE A 104 17.52 -2.97 -12.52
N LEU A 105 17.34 -4.17 -11.97
CA LEU A 105 18.28 -5.29 -12.05
C LEU A 105 17.74 -6.39 -12.97
N PRO A 106 17.83 -6.23 -14.32
CA PRO A 106 17.26 -7.18 -15.26
C PRO A 106 18.00 -8.52 -15.21
N LEU A 107 17.46 -9.46 -14.44
CA LEU A 107 17.94 -10.84 -14.33
C LEU A 107 16.97 -11.80 -15.05
N PRO A 108 17.43 -12.98 -15.50
CA PRO A 108 16.53 -14.06 -15.91
C PRO A 108 15.63 -14.46 -14.72
N PRO A 109 14.30 -14.60 -14.88
CA PRO A 109 13.55 -14.98 -16.09
C PRO A 109 13.18 -13.82 -17.03
N LYS A 110 12.61 -14.16 -18.19
CA LYS A 110 12.18 -13.20 -19.22
C LYS A 110 11.32 -12.09 -18.59
N ARG A 111 11.52 -10.83 -18.99
CA ARG A 111 10.71 -9.65 -18.58
C ARG A 111 9.19 -9.88 -18.61
N TRP A 112 8.72 -10.77 -19.47
CA TRP A 112 7.32 -11.20 -19.56
C TRP A 112 6.81 -11.93 -18.31
N VAL A 113 7.63 -12.76 -17.68
CA VAL A 113 7.25 -13.50 -16.46
C VAL A 113 6.99 -12.51 -15.31
N GLU A 114 7.89 -11.54 -15.11
CA GLU A 114 7.72 -10.51 -14.07
C GLU A 114 6.47 -9.65 -14.32
N LYS A 115 6.14 -9.36 -15.58
CA LYS A 115 4.88 -8.67 -15.95
C LYS A 115 3.63 -9.52 -15.67
N ILE A 116 3.68 -10.83 -15.92
CA ILE A 116 2.58 -11.73 -15.60
C ILE A 116 2.39 -11.83 -14.09
N ILE A 117 3.48 -11.99 -13.32
CA ILE A 117 3.43 -12.01 -11.85
C ILE A 117 2.84 -10.70 -11.33
N LEU A 118 3.30 -9.55 -11.83
CA LEU A 118 2.74 -8.24 -11.51
C LEU A 118 1.23 -8.19 -11.81
N GLY A 119 0.82 -8.58 -13.01
CA GLY A 119 -0.59 -8.55 -13.42
C GLY A 119 -1.48 -9.46 -12.58
N VAL A 120 -1.05 -10.70 -12.32
CA VAL A 120 -1.80 -11.67 -11.52
C VAL A 120 -1.91 -11.21 -10.07
N THR A 121 -0.81 -10.75 -9.46
CA THR A 121 -0.83 -10.24 -8.08
C THR A 121 -1.68 -8.98 -7.95
N HIS A 122 -1.62 -8.07 -8.92
CA HIS A 122 -2.49 -6.90 -8.99
C HIS A 122 -3.97 -7.27 -9.02
N LEU A 123 -4.35 -8.14 -9.95
CA LEU A 123 -5.73 -8.56 -10.12
C LEU A 123 -6.23 -9.30 -8.89
N ALA A 124 -5.42 -10.18 -8.29
CA ALA A 124 -5.80 -10.93 -7.10
C ALA A 124 -5.98 -10.03 -5.87
N VAL A 125 -5.09 -9.05 -5.64
CA VAL A 125 -5.23 -8.06 -4.56
C VAL A 125 -6.47 -7.19 -4.77
N THR A 126 -6.68 -6.69 -5.99
CA THR A 126 -7.83 -5.83 -6.33
C THR A 126 -9.14 -6.61 -6.19
N ALA A 127 -9.18 -7.86 -6.65
CA ALA A 127 -10.34 -8.74 -6.49
C ALA A 127 -10.62 -9.04 -5.01
N GLY A 128 -9.59 -9.38 -4.22
CA GLY A 128 -9.74 -9.66 -2.79
C GLY A 128 -10.29 -8.46 -2.01
N ILE A 129 -9.81 -7.25 -2.30
CA ILE A 129 -10.33 -6.01 -1.69
C ILE A 129 -11.76 -5.73 -2.15
N THR A 130 -12.05 -5.90 -3.43
CA THR A 130 -13.41 -5.67 -3.94
C THR A 130 -14.42 -6.63 -3.32
N LEU A 131 -14.09 -7.92 -3.23
CA LEU A 131 -14.92 -8.94 -2.60
C LEU A 131 -15.12 -8.68 -1.10
N SER A 132 -14.04 -8.34 -0.39
CA SER A 132 -14.12 -8.06 1.05
C SER A 132 -14.95 -6.81 1.34
N THR A 133 -14.71 -5.74 0.58
CA THR A 133 -15.41 -4.46 0.72
C THR A 133 -16.89 -4.58 0.38
N TYR A 134 -17.22 -5.26 -0.71
CA TYR A 134 -18.60 -5.48 -1.11
C TYR A 134 -19.33 -6.40 -0.13
N GLY A 135 -18.72 -7.53 0.23
CA GLY A 135 -19.31 -8.48 1.17
C GLY A 135 -19.50 -7.90 2.57
N GLY A 136 -18.54 -7.09 3.03
CA GLY A 136 -18.54 -6.43 4.34
C GLY A 136 -19.35 -5.14 4.42
N ALA A 137 -19.96 -4.68 3.31
CA ALA A 137 -20.79 -3.49 3.33
C ALA A 137 -22.06 -3.72 4.18
N PRO A 138 -22.57 -2.70 4.91
CA PRO A 138 -23.77 -2.83 5.72
C PRO A 138 -25.00 -3.21 4.89
N LYS A 139 -25.81 -4.16 5.39
CA LYS A 139 -27.07 -4.55 4.76
C LYS A 139 -28.18 -3.58 5.16
N ALA A 140 -28.85 -3.00 4.17
CA ALA A 140 -30.00 -2.14 4.40
C ALA A 140 -31.13 -2.91 5.12
N GLY A 141 -31.59 -2.39 6.26
CA GLY A 141 -32.72 -2.95 7.02
C GLY A 141 -32.38 -4.07 8.02
N ALA A 142 -31.11 -4.41 8.23
CA ALA A 142 -30.69 -5.38 9.24
C ALA A 142 -29.59 -4.78 10.14
N PRO A 143 -29.90 -4.38 11.40
CA PRO A 143 -28.91 -3.84 12.32
C PRO A 143 -27.78 -4.85 12.55
N GLY A 144 -26.54 -4.45 12.22
CA GLY A 144 -25.34 -5.29 12.37
C GLY A 144 -25.13 -6.38 11.31
N GLY A 145 -25.98 -6.42 10.26
CA GLY A 145 -25.81 -7.36 9.15
C GLY A 145 -24.92 -6.79 8.04
N VAL A 146 -24.10 -7.65 7.41
CA VAL A 146 -23.35 -7.34 6.19
C VAL A 146 -24.05 -7.92 4.95
N LEU A 147 -23.72 -7.44 3.74
CA LEU A 147 -24.30 -7.92 2.49
C LEU A 147 -24.03 -9.42 2.27
N SER A 148 -22.81 -9.86 2.52
CA SER A 148 -22.44 -11.28 2.47
C SER A 148 -21.17 -11.55 3.28
N GLN A 149 -21.36 -12.21 4.42
CA GLN A 149 -20.27 -12.58 5.32
C GLN A 149 -19.25 -13.50 4.63
N THR A 150 -19.72 -14.43 3.80
CA THR A 150 -18.84 -15.33 3.04
C THR A 150 -17.98 -14.56 2.03
N LEU A 151 -18.56 -13.58 1.31
CA LEU A 151 -17.78 -12.74 0.39
C LEU A 151 -16.73 -11.90 1.14
N ASN A 152 -17.10 -11.37 2.31
CA ASN A 152 -16.17 -10.64 3.19
C ASN A 152 -14.96 -11.51 3.58
N GLN A 153 -15.25 -12.70 4.10
CA GLN A 153 -14.24 -13.65 4.57
C GLN A 153 -13.36 -14.16 3.45
N VAL A 154 -13.96 -14.59 2.32
CA VAL A 154 -13.20 -15.09 1.17
C VAL A 154 -12.31 -14.00 0.58
N GLY A 155 -12.83 -12.78 0.42
CA GLY A 155 -12.04 -11.66 -0.09
C GLY A 155 -10.85 -11.32 0.81
N THR A 156 -11.07 -11.32 2.12
CA THR A 156 -10.03 -11.00 3.11
C THR A 156 -8.99 -12.11 3.24
N CYS A 157 -9.41 -13.38 3.19
CA CYS A 157 -8.50 -14.53 3.10
C CYS A 157 -7.67 -14.49 1.82
N LEU A 158 -8.28 -14.15 0.68
CA LEU A 158 -7.60 -14.07 -0.61
C LEU A 158 -6.48 -13.03 -0.60
N ILE A 159 -6.76 -11.78 -0.17
CA ILE A 159 -5.71 -10.76 -0.11
C ILE A 159 -4.60 -11.15 0.86
N LEU A 160 -4.93 -11.69 2.03
CA LEU A 160 -3.91 -12.10 3.00
C LEU A 160 -3.05 -13.24 2.45
N PHE A 161 -3.66 -14.23 1.80
CA PHE A 161 -2.94 -15.33 1.16
C PHE A 161 -1.99 -14.83 0.06
N VAL A 162 -2.47 -13.96 -0.82
CA VAL A 162 -1.66 -13.38 -1.90
C VAL A 162 -0.51 -12.55 -1.34
N MET A 163 -0.74 -11.75 -0.30
CA MET A 163 0.30 -10.95 0.33
C MET A 163 1.31 -11.83 1.05
N LEU A 164 0.89 -12.77 1.90
CA LEU A 164 1.79 -13.64 2.65
C LEU A 164 2.62 -14.55 1.75
N PHE A 165 1.96 -15.33 0.89
CA PHE A 165 2.63 -16.37 0.12
C PHE A 165 3.12 -15.84 -1.22
N GLY A 166 2.30 -15.09 -1.96
CA GLY A 166 2.68 -14.55 -3.27
C GLY A 166 3.75 -13.47 -3.16
N VAL A 167 3.42 -12.38 -2.48
CA VAL A 167 4.33 -11.23 -2.32
C VAL A 167 5.51 -11.57 -1.40
N GLY A 168 5.28 -12.31 -0.31
CA GLY A 168 6.37 -12.78 0.56
C GLY A 168 7.38 -13.67 -0.16
N TRP A 169 6.93 -14.62 -0.99
CA TRP A 169 7.83 -15.41 -1.82
C TRP A 169 8.58 -14.57 -2.85
N TRP A 170 7.90 -13.60 -3.47
CA TRP A 170 8.51 -12.71 -4.45
C TRP A 170 9.58 -11.81 -3.81
N LEU A 171 9.31 -11.24 -2.62
CA LEU A 171 10.28 -10.52 -1.81
C LEU A 171 11.51 -11.37 -1.52
N TRP A 172 11.32 -12.59 -1.02
CA TRP A 172 12.43 -13.51 -0.73
C TRP A 172 13.27 -13.82 -1.98
N SER A 173 12.60 -14.14 -3.09
CA SER A 173 13.26 -14.44 -4.37
C SER A 173 14.05 -13.24 -4.88
N THR A 174 13.46 -12.04 -4.87
CA THR A 174 14.12 -10.80 -5.28
C THR A 174 15.28 -10.43 -4.35
N GLY A 175 15.16 -10.62 -3.03
CA GLY A 175 16.23 -10.34 -2.09
C GLY A 175 17.48 -11.18 -2.32
N ARG A 176 17.31 -12.49 -2.57
CA ARG A 176 18.43 -13.37 -2.95
C ARG A 176 19.13 -12.91 -4.23
N ARG A 177 18.35 -12.42 -5.20
CA ARG A 177 18.86 -11.90 -6.47
C ARG A 177 19.66 -10.60 -6.29
N VAL A 178 19.11 -9.64 -5.54
CA VAL A 178 19.78 -8.36 -5.26
C VAL A 178 21.14 -8.61 -4.60
N MET A 179 21.19 -9.47 -3.59
CA MET A 179 22.44 -9.81 -2.88
C MET A 179 23.50 -10.50 -3.75
N GLY A 180 23.10 -11.17 -4.83
CA GLY A 180 24.00 -11.77 -5.81
C GLY A 180 24.65 -10.78 -6.78
N MET A 181 24.17 -9.53 -6.83
CA MET A 181 24.54 -8.53 -7.85
C MET A 181 25.19 -7.27 -7.25
N LYS A 182 26.02 -7.44 -6.22
CA LYS A 182 26.69 -6.33 -5.51
C LYS A 182 27.57 -5.44 -6.41
N THR A 183 28.02 -5.97 -7.55
CA THR A 183 28.88 -5.27 -8.51
C THR A 183 28.12 -4.43 -9.53
N HIS A 184 26.78 -4.52 -9.58
CA HIS A 184 25.97 -3.76 -10.53
C HIS A 184 25.89 -2.27 -10.12
N PRO A 185 26.00 -1.31 -11.05
CA PRO A 185 25.95 0.12 -10.72
C PRO A 185 24.65 0.54 -10.01
N ASN A 186 23.52 -0.10 -10.34
CA ASN A 186 22.23 0.14 -9.70
C ASN A 186 21.99 -0.68 -8.41
N PHE A 187 22.99 -1.39 -7.87
CA PHE A 187 22.81 -2.24 -6.69
C PHE A 187 22.32 -1.46 -5.47
N GLN A 188 22.92 -0.30 -5.16
CA GLN A 188 22.54 0.49 -3.98
C GLN A 188 21.09 0.96 -4.05
N VAL A 189 20.69 1.49 -5.22
CA VAL A 189 19.33 1.94 -5.50
C VAL A 189 18.32 0.80 -5.35
N ALA A 190 18.60 -0.34 -5.98
CA ALA A 190 17.74 -1.51 -5.92
C ALA A 190 17.68 -2.13 -4.51
N SER A 191 18.79 -2.13 -3.77
CA SER A 191 18.86 -2.62 -2.40
C SER A 191 18.07 -1.74 -1.44
N ASN A 192 18.14 -0.42 -1.57
CA ASN A 192 17.37 0.52 -0.75
C ASN A 192 15.87 0.36 -0.99
N LEU A 193 15.46 0.25 -2.27
CA LEU A 193 14.05 0.06 -2.63
C LEU A 193 13.53 -1.30 -2.14
N HIS A 194 14.33 -2.36 -2.28
CA HIS A 194 13.98 -3.68 -1.77
C HIS A 194 13.89 -3.72 -0.24
N LEU A 195 14.82 -3.08 0.46
CA LEU A 195 14.80 -2.98 1.93
C LEU A 195 13.56 -2.24 2.42
N ALA A 196 13.18 -1.15 1.75
CA ALA A 196 11.96 -0.42 2.07
C ALA A 196 10.70 -1.29 1.84
N ALA A 197 10.64 -2.07 0.76
CA ALA A 197 9.54 -3.01 0.53
C ALA A 197 9.48 -4.08 1.64
N CYS A 198 10.63 -4.64 2.04
CA CYS A 198 10.73 -5.60 3.15
C CYS A 198 10.32 -5.00 4.49
N ALA A 199 10.67 -3.73 4.75
CA ALA A 199 10.31 -3.03 5.97
C ALA A 199 8.83 -2.64 6.03
N ALA A 200 8.21 -2.27 4.89
CA ALA A 200 6.79 -1.92 4.79
C ALA A 200 5.87 -3.13 4.89
N PHE A 201 6.30 -4.27 4.33
CA PHE A 201 5.52 -5.50 4.25
C PHE A 201 4.90 -5.98 5.58
N PRO A 202 5.62 -6.12 6.71
CA PRO A 202 5.03 -6.59 7.96
C PRO A 202 3.93 -5.67 8.50
N PHE A 203 4.08 -4.35 8.39
CA PHE A 203 3.04 -3.41 8.84
C PHE A 203 1.77 -3.51 8.00
N GLN A 204 1.93 -3.70 6.68
CA GLN A 204 0.80 -3.95 5.80
C GLN A 204 0.11 -5.29 6.14
N LEU A 205 0.87 -6.33 6.48
CA LEU A 205 0.31 -7.61 6.92
C LEU A 205 -0.46 -7.48 8.24
N VAL A 206 0.03 -6.71 9.22
CA VAL A 206 -0.71 -6.45 10.46
C VAL A 206 -2.05 -5.77 10.17
N ARG A 207 -2.05 -4.77 9.26
CA ARG A 207 -3.29 -4.10 8.82
C ARG A 207 -4.29 -5.04 8.17
N LEU A 208 -3.82 -5.99 7.36
CA LEU A 208 -4.64 -7.01 6.71
C LEU A 208 -5.10 -8.10 7.69
N GLY A 209 -4.26 -8.46 8.67
CA GLY A 209 -4.59 -9.37 9.76
C GLY A 209 -5.72 -8.83 10.63
N TYR A 210 -5.70 -7.53 10.95
CA TYR A 210 -6.82 -6.85 11.59
C TYR A 210 -8.12 -6.97 10.77
N ALA A 211 -8.05 -6.75 9.46
CA ALA A 211 -9.22 -6.91 8.57
C ALA A 211 -9.75 -8.35 8.60
N LEU A 212 -8.85 -9.34 8.64
CA LEU A 212 -9.22 -10.76 8.76
C LEU A 212 -9.94 -11.02 10.08
N THR A 213 -9.35 -10.61 11.22
CA THR A 213 -9.97 -10.80 12.54
C THR A 213 -11.36 -10.21 12.59
N TYR A 214 -11.53 -8.97 12.09
CA TYR A 214 -12.83 -8.32 12.04
C TYR A 214 -13.83 -9.05 11.12
N SER A 215 -13.37 -9.59 9.99
CA SER A 215 -14.21 -10.36 9.06
C SER A 215 -14.72 -11.69 9.64
N PHE A 216 -14.00 -12.33 10.56
CA PHE A 216 -14.43 -13.57 11.21
C PHE A 216 -15.12 -13.33 12.55
N THR A 217 -14.75 -12.25 13.24
CA THR A 217 -15.25 -11.93 14.57
C THR A 217 -15.45 -10.43 14.70
N PRO A 218 -16.63 -9.91 14.31
CA PRO A 218 -16.94 -8.49 14.31
C PRO A 218 -17.24 -8.00 15.74
N TYR A 219 -16.21 -7.97 16.59
CA TYR A 219 -16.31 -7.34 17.91
C TYR A 219 -16.53 -5.83 17.76
N SER A 220 -17.42 -5.25 18.56
CA SER A 220 -17.70 -3.81 18.54
C SER A 220 -16.46 -2.95 18.80
N SER A 221 -15.51 -3.43 19.60
CA SER A 221 -14.23 -2.76 19.86
C SER A 221 -13.28 -2.70 18.64
N LEU A 222 -13.43 -3.65 17.71
CA LEU A 222 -12.63 -3.77 16.50
C LEU A 222 -13.31 -3.14 15.29
N ASP A 223 -14.50 -2.56 15.46
CA ASP A 223 -15.23 -1.96 14.37
C ASP A 223 -14.45 -0.81 13.71
N PRO A 224 -14.27 -0.83 12.37
CA PRO A 224 -13.51 0.20 11.65
C PRO A 224 -14.06 1.64 11.82
N PHE A 225 -15.33 1.80 12.18
CA PHE A 225 -16.00 3.10 12.26
C PHE A 225 -16.35 3.48 13.70
N SER A 226 -16.99 2.57 14.42
CA SER A 226 -17.48 2.73 15.80
C SER A 226 -16.51 2.22 16.87
N GLY A 227 -15.48 1.47 16.48
CA GLY A 227 -14.53 0.83 17.40
C GLY A 227 -13.68 1.81 18.20
N THR A 228 -12.84 1.25 19.08
CA THR A 228 -12.08 2.05 20.04
C THR A 228 -11.10 3.00 19.34
N PHE A 229 -10.84 4.15 19.97
CA PHE A 229 -9.83 5.09 19.49
C PHE A 229 -8.46 4.42 19.28
N ALA A 230 -8.05 3.53 20.18
CA ALA A 230 -6.80 2.79 20.09
C ALA A 230 -6.72 1.90 18.83
N THR A 231 -7.80 1.17 18.52
CA THR A 231 -7.89 0.36 17.29
C THR A 231 -7.68 1.24 16.05
N ARG A 232 -8.35 2.40 16.01
CA ARG A 232 -8.27 3.33 14.88
C ARG A 232 -6.88 3.96 14.76
N LEU A 233 -6.34 4.45 15.86
CA LEU A 233 -5.02 5.09 15.89
C LEU A 233 -3.90 4.11 15.51
N VAL A 234 -3.89 2.90 16.07
CA VAL A 234 -2.77 1.96 15.89
C VAL A 234 -2.95 1.12 14.63
N LEU A 235 -4.07 0.40 14.51
CA LEU A 235 -4.26 -0.61 13.47
C LEU A 235 -4.71 -0.01 12.14
N MET A 236 -5.48 1.08 12.13
CA MET A 236 -5.97 1.68 10.88
C MET A 236 -5.05 2.80 10.39
N PHE A 237 -4.73 3.75 11.26
CA PHE A 237 -3.87 4.89 10.93
C PHE A 237 -2.38 4.53 11.01
N GLY A 238 -1.91 4.09 12.17
CA GLY A 238 -0.49 3.92 12.47
C GLY A 238 0.20 2.95 11.51
N MET A 239 -0.39 1.78 11.28
CA MET A 239 0.16 0.81 10.33
C MET A 239 0.30 1.38 8.91
N GLN A 240 -0.71 2.10 8.42
CA GLN A 240 -0.70 2.67 7.06
C GLN A 240 0.26 3.86 6.95
N MET A 241 0.34 4.69 7.98
CA MET A 241 1.27 5.82 8.05
C MET A 241 2.72 5.33 8.06
N ILE A 242 3.04 4.30 8.84
CA ILE A 242 4.38 3.70 8.86
C ILE A 242 4.75 3.16 7.47
N VAL A 243 3.83 2.43 6.82
CA VAL A 243 4.04 1.96 5.44
C VAL A 243 4.31 3.13 4.51
N ALA A 244 3.48 4.18 4.54
CA ALA A 244 3.64 5.34 3.67
C ALA A 244 4.98 6.08 3.90
N ILE A 245 5.41 6.23 5.15
CA ILE A 245 6.71 6.83 5.50
C ILE A 245 7.86 5.96 4.97
N VAL A 246 7.83 4.65 5.24
CA VAL A 246 8.87 3.71 4.78
C VAL A 246 8.99 3.71 3.26
N VAL A 247 7.87 3.67 2.54
CA VAL A 247 7.85 3.76 1.07
C VAL A 247 8.41 5.10 0.59
N THR A 248 8.05 6.20 1.24
CA THR A 248 8.55 7.54 0.87
C THR A 248 10.05 7.65 1.07
N VAL A 249 10.57 7.17 2.20
CA VAL A 249 12.01 7.16 2.51
C VAL A 249 12.77 6.25 1.54
N GLY A 250 12.26 5.04 1.30
CA GLY A 250 12.83 4.11 0.31
C GLY A 250 12.85 4.68 -1.10
N GLY A 251 11.78 5.39 -1.48
CA GLY A 251 11.66 6.10 -2.74
C GLY A 251 12.65 7.23 -2.90
N TRP A 252 12.88 7.99 -1.84
CA TRP A 252 13.86 9.08 -1.84
C TRP A 252 15.28 8.55 -2.06
N PHE A 253 15.65 7.47 -1.37
CA PHE A 253 16.97 6.84 -1.49
C PHE A 253 17.16 6.00 -2.75
N SER A 254 16.10 5.75 -3.51
CA SER A 254 16.17 5.03 -4.78
C SER A 254 16.21 5.96 -6.00
N ILE A 255 16.12 7.28 -5.81
CA ILE A 255 16.25 8.25 -6.91
C ILE A 255 17.66 8.13 -7.54
N GLY A 256 17.71 8.08 -8.86
CA GLY A 256 18.98 8.07 -9.61
C GLY A 256 19.38 6.72 -10.21
N ALA A 257 18.45 5.77 -10.36
CA ALA A 257 18.69 4.57 -11.15
C ALA A 257 19.21 4.93 -12.55
N VAL A 258 20.39 4.42 -12.91
CA VAL A 258 20.97 4.64 -14.24
C VAL A 258 20.14 3.87 -15.27
N PRO A 259 19.65 4.52 -16.34
CA PRO A 259 18.93 3.84 -17.39
C PRO A 259 19.76 2.69 -17.96
N ASN A 260 19.18 1.50 -18.08
CA ASN A 260 19.81 0.42 -18.82
C ASN A 260 19.95 0.86 -20.29
N SER A 261 21.17 1.17 -20.75
CA SER A 261 21.42 1.41 -22.17
C SER A 261 20.95 0.19 -22.96
N PRO A 262 20.19 0.37 -24.06
CA PRO A 262 19.77 -0.74 -24.89
C PRO A 262 21.01 -1.48 -25.45
N PRO A 263 20.91 -2.78 -25.76
CA PRO A 263 22.03 -3.56 -26.31
C PRO A 263 22.59 -3.07 -27.66
N GLY A 264 22.07 -1.98 -28.23
CA GLY A 264 22.43 -1.46 -29.55
C GLY A 264 23.62 -0.49 -29.59
N ASP A 265 24.08 0.02 -28.44
CA ASP A 265 25.15 1.04 -28.45
C ASP A 265 26.57 0.45 -28.58
N ARG A 266 26.78 -0.79 -28.11
CA ARG A 266 28.09 -1.45 -28.25
C ARG A 266 28.43 -1.77 -29.71
N SER A 267 27.44 -1.98 -30.58
CA SER A 267 27.67 -2.16 -32.02
C SER A 267 28.07 -0.88 -32.74
N GLN A 268 27.58 0.29 -32.30
CA GLN A 268 28.00 1.59 -32.87
C GLN A 268 29.39 2.00 -32.37
N GLU A 269 29.71 1.73 -31.10
CA GLU A 269 31.05 2.00 -30.56
C GLU A 269 32.14 1.15 -31.25
N PHE A 270 31.86 -0.13 -31.53
CA PHE A 270 32.76 -0.97 -32.33
C PHE A 270 32.84 -0.52 -33.80
N SER A 271 31.72 -0.14 -34.42
CA SER A 271 31.71 0.35 -35.82
C SER A 271 32.56 1.61 -35.99
N ASN A 272 32.42 2.59 -35.08
CA ASN A 272 33.16 3.85 -35.10
C ASN A 272 34.67 3.65 -34.87
N LEU A 273 35.06 2.64 -34.08
CA LEU A 273 36.46 2.27 -33.90
C LEU A 273 37.08 1.64 -35.15
N THR A 274 36.29 0.90 -35.95
CA THR A 274 36.75 0.36 -37.24
C THR A 274 36.84 1.42 -38.34
N GLU A 275 35.91 2.37 -38.43
CA GLU A 275 35.96 3.45 -39.42
C GLU A 275 37.09 4.46 -39.13
N SER A 276 37.45 4.68 -37.86
CA SER A 276 38.59 5.56 -37.51
C SER A 276 39.98 4.98 -37.82
N ARG A 277 40.05 3.73 -38.30
CA ARG A 277 41.30 3.01 -38.62
C ARG A 277 41.48 2.67 -40.10
N LEU A 278 40.61 3.20 -40.97
CA LEU A 278 40.76 3.20 -42.44
C LEU A 278 41.00 4.62 -42.93
#